data_AF-A0A1M3NIR8-F1
#
_entry.id   AF-A0A1M3NIR8-F1
#
_cell.length_a   1.000
_cell.length_b   1.000
_cell.length_c   1.000
_cell.angle_alpha   90.00
_cell.angle_beta   90.00
_cell.angle_gamma   90.00
#
_symmetry.space_group_name_H-M   'P 1'
#
loop_
_entity.id
_entity.type
_entity.pdbx_description
1 polymer ?
#
loop_
_entity_poly.entity_id
_entity_poly.type
_entity_poly.pdbx_seq_one_letter_code
_entity_poly.pdbx_strand_id
1 'polypeptide(L)'
;MRKGVLVLGSLAVLAGVVVACGAERRSAFESNGGSDSGFEGSTGFTPGQTPCEGLECKIVECEGGEKTTLRGKVYDPAGSNPLYNVMVYIPGGTTPEDLPPMKDSLEEGSIACETCASVVVNPLRSALTDAKGEFVLEDVPVDKDIPLVIQVGKWRRLLHVDVTKKCDENKVADKTLKLPRNGSEGNMPQIAVTSGGYDALECLLRGIGIDDSEFVMGHDTGGHVHVFKGQGGGMGEPARDFWNDSEQLKKYDMVLLSCESGEYLDNKGGSAAGARGSMYEYLNAGGKVFATHYHDVWFKNSPAPEFQQLAKWSSSASGTNYEVNQSFPKGEKLAEWLHEIGASSTLGKIDLEDEAIRATGVNEPSVPWISASNGNPVYFTVNTPILHDDGSPTEPEEQCGRAVVTGLHVVDPTKAAPKSISSCAVGSGGLNAQQKAVEFLFFDLSACVSDDKVEPQPPK
;
A
#
# COMPACT_ATOMS: atom_id res chain seq x y z
N MET A 1 -38.74 -13.28 -50.69
CA MET A 1 -40.10 -12.90 -50.27
C MET A 1 -39.95 -11.73 -49.29
N ARG A 2 -40.08 -10.46 -49.73
CA ARG A 2 -41.21 -9.52 -49.44
C ARG A 2 -41.67 -9.62 -47.98
N LYS A 3 -41.66 -8.60 -47.11
CA LYS A 3 -41.87 -7.12 -47.16
C LYS A 3 -41.14 -6.53 -45.90
N GLY A 4 -40.64 -5.30 -45.75
CA GLY A 4 -41.00 -4.00 -46.30
C GLY A 4 -41.98 -3.25 -45.38
N VAL A 5 -41.51 -2.47 -44.39
CA VAL A 5 -42.24 -1.33 -43.78
C VAL A 5 -41.23 -0.28 -43.27
N LEU A 6 -41.28 0.92 -43.88
CA LEU A 6 -40.75 2.20 -43.39
C LEU A 6 -41.79 2.82 -42.43
N VAL A 7 -41.34 3.45 -41.35
CA VAL A 7 -42.13 4.49 -40.64
C VAL A 7 -41.23 5.70 -40.35
N LEU A 8 -41.69 6.85 -40.84
CA LEU A 8 -41.16 8.20 -40.65
C LEU A 8 -41.95 8.91 -39.52
N GLY A 9 -41.27 9.80 -38.80
CA GLY A 9 -41.86 10.85 -37.95
C GLY A 9 -41.29 10.83 -36.53
N SER A 10 -40.91 11.92 -35.87
CA SER A 10 -41.01 13.35 -36.19
C SER A 10 -40.00 14.13 -35.34
N LEU A 11 -39.50 15.24 -35.88
CA LEU A 11 -38.74 16.28 -35.19
C LEU A 11 -39.56 16.91 -34.05
N ALA A 12 -38.95 17.08 -32.87
CA ALA A 12 -39.43 18.02 -31.85
C ALA A 12 -38.23 18.83 -31.34
N VAL A 13 -38.17 20.08 -31.81
CA VAL A 13 -37.25 21.12 -31.34
C VAL A 13 -37.85 21.74 -30.08
N LEU A 14 -37.18 21.60 -28.93
CA LEU A 14 -37.51 22.33 -27.71
C LEU A 14 -36.49 23.46 -27.52
N ALA A 15 -36.94 24.68 -27.80
CA ALA A 15 -36.26 25.92 -27.46
C ALA A 15 -36.45 26.21 -25.96
N GLY A 16 -35.39 26.10 -25.18
CA GLY A 16 -35.34 26.53 -23.78
C GLY A 16 -34.75 27.94 -23.67
N VAL A 17 -35.57 28.87 -23.20
CA VAL A 17 -35.25 30.29 -22.97
C VAL A 17 -34.30 30.41 -21.77
N VAL A 18 -33.14 31.04 -21.95
CA VAL A 18 -32.22 31.44 -20.88
C VAL A 18 -32.53 32.88 -20.48
N VAL A 19 -32.90 33.10 -19.23
CA VAL A 19 -33.09 34.43 -18.62
C VAL A 19 -32.15 34.58 -17.42
N ALA A 20 -31.24 35.55 -17.58
CA ALA A 20 -30.62 36.43 -16.57
C ALA A 20 -29.73 35.79 -15.47
N CYS A 21 -28.65 36.39 -14.95
CA CYS A 21 -28.19 37.78 -14.91
C CYS A 21 -26.66 37.81 -14.99
N GLY A 22 -26.10 38.66 -15.85
CA GLY A 22 -24.78 39.24 -15.62
C GLY A 22 -24.95 40.51 -14.78
N ALA A 23 -24.10 40.69 -13.76
CA ALA A 23 -23.96 41.96 -13.07
C ALA A 23 -22.47 42.35 -13.07
N GLU A 24 -22.19 43.37 -13.87
CA GLU A 24 -20.90 44.05 -13.96
C GLU A 24 -20.56 44.79 -12.67
N ARG A 25 -19.25 44.91 -12.45
CA ARG A 25 -18.60 45.73 -11.43
C ARG A 25 -19.12 47.17 -11.47
N ARG A 26 -19.44 47.73 -10.29
CA ARG A 26 -19.42 49.17 -10.07
C ARG A 26 -18.65 49.49 -8.80
N SER A 27 -17.49 50.11 -8.98
CA SER A 27 -16.82 50.89 -7.95
C SER A 27 -17.62 52.16 -7.67
N ALA A 28 -17.88 52.45 -6.40
CA ALA A 28 -18.19 53.79 -5.92
C ALA A 28 -17.73 53.88 -4.46
N PHE A 29 -16.53 54.42 -4.26
CA PHE A 29 -16.13 55.01 -2.99
C PHE A 29 -16.69 56.44 -3.00
N GLU A 30 -17.70 56.70 -2.18
CA GLU A 30 -18.04 58.07 -1.77
C GLU A 30 -17.80 58.21 -0.27
N SER A 31 -16.85 59.09 0.04
CA SER A 31 -16.56 59.59 1.37
C SER A 31 -17.66 60.56 1.80
N ASN A 32 -18.23 60.38 2.98
CA ASN A 32 -18.73 61.51 3.75
C ASN A 32 -18.57 61.28 5.24
N GLY A 33 -17.91 62.24 5.90
CA GLY A 33 -17.64 62.24 7.32
C GLY A 33 -18.88 62.56 8.16
N GLY A 34 -18.91 62.00 9.36
CA GLY A 34 -19.86 62.30 10.41
C GLY A 34 -19.33 61.77 11.74
N SER A 35 -19.14 62.68 12.68
CA SER A 35 -18.49 62.56 13.99
C SER A 35 -19.23 61.69 15.03
N ASP A 36 -18.43 61.06 15.89
CA ASP A 36 -18.63 60.63 17.29
C ASP A 36 -20.06 60.51 17.87
N SER A 37 -20.36 59.29 18.33
CA SER A 37 -20.89 59.08 19.68
C SER A 37 -20.42 57.72 20.20
N GLY A 38 -19.79 57.74 21.38
CA GLY A 38 -19.13 56.59 21.98
C GLY A 38 -20.09 55.51 22.45
N PHE A 39 -19.63 54.26 22.31
CA PHE A 39 -20.10 53.13 23.10
C PHE A 39 -18.88 52.29 23.47
N GLU A 40 -18.53 52.29 24.75
CA GLU A 40 -17.51 51.43 25.34
C GLU A 40 -17.94 49.96 25.31
N GLY A 41 -16.99 49.10 24.98
CA GLY A 41 -16.92 47.74 25.52
C GLY A 41 -17.86 46.70 24.93
N SER A 42 -17.48 46.12 23.78
CA SER A 42 -17.70 44.69 23.55
C SER A 42 -16.60 44.15 22.65
N THR A 43 -16.01 43.05 23.09
CA THR A 43 -14.99 42.23 22.44
C THR A 43 -15.14 42.18 20.93
N GLY A 44 -14.05 42.47 20.22
CA GLY A 44 -13.96 42.39 18.77
C GLY A 44 -14.34 40.99 18.29
N PHE A 45 -15.54 40.90 17.72
CA PHE A 45 -15.93 39.78 16.87
C PHE A 45 -15.54 40.19 15.45
N THR A 46 -14.42 39.70 14.96
CA THR A 46 -14.05 39.83 13.56
C THR A 46 -14.93 38.86 12.76
N PRO A 47 -15.81 39.33 11.85
CA PRO A 47 -16.63 38.43 11.05
C PRO A 47 -15.71 37.68 10.07
N GLY A 48 -15.57 36.35 10.24
CA GLY A 48 -14.84 35.50 9.31
C GLY A 48 -13.88 34.47 9.93
N GLN A 49 -13.64 34.48 11.25
CA GLN A 49 -12.96 33.37 11.92
C GLN A 49 -14.01 32.37 12.43
N THR A 50 -14.08 31.22 11.78
CA THR A 50 -14.66 30.02 12.41
C THR A 50 -13.92 29.81 13.74
N PRO A 51 -14.61 29.71 14.89
CA PRO A 51 -13.96 29.35 16.15
C PRO A 51 -13.22 28.03 15.95
N CYS A 52 -12.00 27.92 16.47
CA CYS A 52 -11.30 26.64 16.48
C CYS A 52 -12.10 25.63 17.33
N GLU A 53 -12.03 24.35 16.98
CA GLU A 53 -12.63 23.22 17.68
C GLU A 53 -11.58 22.12 17.99
N GLY A 54 -11.70 21.48 19.14
CA GLY A 54 -10.87 20.32 19.48
C GLY A 54 -9.37 20.63 19.58
N LEU A 55 -8.54 19.76 18.98
CA LEU A 55 -7.08 19.86 19.06
C LEU A 55 -6.51 21.06 18.30
N GLU A 56 -7.22 21.60 17.31
CA GLU A 56 -6.72 22.74 16.54
C GLU A 56 -6.60 24.02 17.39
N CYS A 57 -7.43 24.16 18.43
CA CYS A 57 -7.31 25.22 19.44
C CYS A 57 -6.04 25.13 20.31
N LYS A 58 -5.39 23.97 20.34
CA LYS A 58 -4.17 23.73 21.12
C LYS A 58 -2.90 23.93 20.30
N ILE A 59 -3.05 24.34 19.03
CA ILE A 59 -1.94 24.76 18.18
C ILE A 59 -1.54 26.17 18.59
N VAL A 60 -0.25 26.35 18.82
CA VAL A 60 0.31 27.59 19.35
C VAL A 60 1.04 28.34 18.25
N GLU A 61 0.78 29.64 18.14
CA GLU A 61 1.60 30.52 17.32
C GLU A 61 2.94 30.77 18.00
N CYS A 62 4.01 30.71 17.20
CA CYS A 62 5.39 30.85 17.63
C CYS A 62 6.02 32.07 16.96
N GLU A 63 6.86 32.80 17.70
CA GLU A 63 7.55 33.97 17.18
C GLU A 63 8.73 33.55 16.28
N GLY A 64 9.18 34.46 15.40
CA GLY A 64 10.41 34.25 14.63
C GLY A 64 10.38 33.10 13.60
N GLY A 65 9.22 32.51 13.34
CA GLY A 65 9.07 31.35 12.44
C GLY A 65 9.46 30.02 13.06
N GLU A 66 9.69 29.97 14.38
CA GLU A 66 9.80 28.71 15.11
C GLU A 66 8.51 27.89 15.01
N LYS A 67 8.60 26.58 15.22
CA LYS A 67 7.45 25.68 15.15
C LYS A 67 7.45 24.69 16.31
N THR A 68 6.27 24.38 16.81
CA THR A 68 6.10 23.18 17.64
C THR A 68 6.16 21.96 16.73
N THR A 69 7.16 21.09 16.92
CA THR A 69 7.34 19.90 16.06
C THR A 69 7.26 18.61 16.86
N LEU A 70 6.73 17.57 16.23
CA LEU A 70 6.80 16.20 16.73
C LEU A 70 7.62 15.35 15.76
N ARG A 71 8.69 14.75 16.26
CA ARG A 71 9.55 13.83 15.51
C ARG A 71 9.48 12.43 16.08
N GLY A 72 9.59 11.44 15.22
CA GLY A 72 9.65 10.05 15.61
C GLY A 72 10.05 9.14 14.47
N LYS A 73 10.02 7.84 14.74
CA LYS A 73 10.33 6.79 13.79
C LYS A 73 9.28 5.69 13.87
N VAL A 74 8.80 5.21 12.72
CA VAL A 74 7.80 4.14 12.65
C VAL A 74 8.47 2.84 12.23
N TYR A 75 8.07 1.75 12.89
CA TYR A 75 8.65 0.42 12.72
C TYR A 75 7.64 -0.63 12.25
N ASP A 76 8.19 -1.70 11.70
CA ASP A 76 7.52 -3.00 11.54
C ASP A 76 6.91 -3.49 12.88
N PRO A 77 6.00 -4.48 12.83
CA PRO A 77 5.39 -5.05 14.03
C PRO A 77 6.40 -5.57 15.06
N ALA A 78 7.53 -6.14 14.61
CA ALA A 78 8.60 -6.59 15.49
C ALA A 78 9.30 -5.42 16.23
N GLY A 79 9.31 -4.21 15.67
CA GLY A 79 10.16 -3.10 16.12
C GLY A 79 11.62 -3.27 15.71
N SER A 80 11.89 -4.03 14.66
CA SER A 80 13.22 -4.33 14.13
C SER A 80 13.60 -3.35 13.02
N ASN A 81 12.78 -3.22 11.99
CA ASN A 81 13.08 -2.40 10.83
C ASN A 81 12.21 -1.13 10.78
N PRO A 82 12.80 0.06 10.59
CA PRO A 82 12.03 1.26 10.34
C PRO A 82 11.35 1.19 8.97
N LEU A 83 10.19 1.82 8.80
CA LEU A 83 9.39 1.70 7.59
C LEU A 83 9.32 3.01 6.81
N TYR A 84 9.59 2.94 5.50
CA TYR A 84 9.40 4.03 4.56
C TYR A 84 7.92 4.19 4.18
N ASN A 85 7.51 5.42 3.85
CA ASN A 85 6.19 5.75 3.30
C ASN A 85 5.00 5.34 4.19
N VAL A 86 5.20 5.39 5.51
CA VAL A 86 4.11 5.27 6.49
C VAL A 86 3.52 6.66 6.73
N MET A 87 2.22 6.76 6.59
CA MET A 87 1.47 7.96 6.94
C MET A 87 1.41 8.11 8.44
N VAL A 88 1.81 9.28 8.93
CA VAL A 88 1.73 9.66 10.34
C VAL A 88 0.88 10.90 10.43
N TYR A 89 -0.21 10.88 11.21
CA TYR A 89 -1.07 12.04 11.33
C TYR A 89 -1.76 12.16 12.70
N ILE A 90 -2.02 13.41 13.10
CA ILE A 90 -2.91 13.75 14.21
C ILE A 90 -4.30 13.94 13.59
N PRO A 91 -5.33 13.18 14.00
CA PRO A 91 -6.69 13.36 13.46
C PRO A 91 -7.28 14.72 13.86
N GLY A 92 -8.00 15.35 12.93
CA GLY A 92 -8.75 16.58 13.18
C GLY A 92 -10.17 16.34 13.68
N GLY A 93 -10.89 17.43 13.96
CA GLY A 93 -12.28 17.40 14.44
C GLY A 93 -12.42 17.31 15.96
N THR A 94 -13.67 17.17 16.42
CA THR A 94 -14.03 17.17 17.85
C THR A 94 -13.89 15.80 18.52
N THR A 95 -13.85 14.72 17.73
CA THR A 95 -13.70 13.33 18.18
C THR A 95 -12.50 12.68 17.47
N PRO A 96 -11.26 13.13 17.74
CA PRO A 96 -10.08 12.70 16.98
C PRO A 96 -9.71 11.21 17.17
N GLU A 97 -10.30 10.53 18.15
CA GLU A 97 -10.13 9.08 18.33
C GLU A 97 -11.11 8.23 17.50
N ASP A 98 -12.23 8.83 17.05
CA ASP A 98 -13.25 8.16 16.24
C ASP A 98 -12.81 8.13 14.78
N LEU A 99 -11.87 7.24 14.47
CA LEU A 99 -11.35 7.06 13.12
C LEU A 99 -12.42 6.46 12.19
N PRO A 100 -12.43 6.83 10.89
CA PRO A 100 -13.29 6.19 9.91
C PRO A 100 -13.10 4.66 9.93
N PRO A 101 -14.19 3.87 9.85
CA PRO A 101 -14.07 2.42 9.81
C PRO A 101 -13.25 2.00 8.59
N MET A 102 -12.41 0.99 8.79
CA MET A 102 -11.64 0.39 7.70
C MET A 102 -12.44 -0.78 7.15
N LYS A 103 -12.64 -0.84 5.83
CA LYS A 103 -13.38 -1.93 5.21
C LYS A 103 -12.61 -3.23 5.32
N ASP A 104 -13.23 -4.25 5.89
CA ASP A 104 -12.70 -5.61 5.89
C ASP A 104 -13.20 -6.35 4.64
N SER A 105 -12.28 -6.77 3.78
CA SER A 105 -12.62 -7.46 2.51
C SER A 105 -13.23 -8.85 2.72
N LEU A 106 -12.96 -9.48 3.87
CA LEU A 106 -13.56 -10.77 4.23
C LEU A 106 -15.01 -10.61 4.66
N GLU A 107 -15.32 -9.55 5.44
CA GLU A 107 -16.68 -9.24 5.87
C GLU A 107 -17.55 -8.73 4.70
N GLU A 108 -17.00 -7.84 3.87
CA GLU A 108 -17.68 -7.31 2.68
C GLU A 108 -17.80 -8.36 1.56
N GLY A 109 -16.98 -9.41 1.62
CA GLY A 109 -16.92 -10.45 0.59
C GLY A 109 -16.25 -10.00 -0.71
N SER A 110 -15.63 -8.81 -0.73
CA SER A 110 -14.94 -8.25 -1.88
C SER A 110 -13.92 -7.18 -1.47
N ILE A 111 -12.83 -7.12 -2.21
CA ILE A 111 -11.90 -6.00 -2.22
C ILE A 111 -12.57 -4.77 -2.81
N ALA A 112 -12.11 -3.60 -2.36
CA ALA A 112 -12.41 -2.33 -2.98
C ALA A 112 -11.21 -1.91 -3.82
N CYS A 113 -11.49 -1.40 -5.03
CA CYS A 113 -10.49 -0.75 -5.88
C CYS A 113 -10.12 0.61 -5.24
N GLU A 114 -9.17 0.57 -4.30
CA GLU A 114 -8.74 1.74 -3.52
C GLU A 114 -7.50 2.37 -4.13
N THR A 115 -7.65 3.57 -4.68
CA THR A 115 -6.53 4.43 -5.10
C THR A 115 -6.08 5.30 -3.92
N CYS A 116 -4.86 5.84 -3.94
CA CYS A 116 -4.41 6.75 -2.88
C CYS A 116 -5.32 7.98 -2.69
N ALA A 117 -6.05 8.40 -3.74
CA ALA A 117 -7.00 9.51 -3.68
C ALA A 117 -8.34 9.12 -3.01
N SER A 118 -8.64 7.83 -2.85
CA SER A 118 -9.90 7.33 -2.29
C SER A 118 -9.89 7.20 -0.76
N VAL A 119 -8.71 7.30 -0.13
CA VAL A 119 -8.56 7.17 1.33
C VAL A 119 -8.95 8.48 1.99
N VAL A 120 -10.16 8.53 2.56
CA VAL A 120 -10.63 9.68 3.32
C VAL A 120 -9.91 9.71 4.67
N VAL A 121 -8.94 10.61 4.80
CA VAL A 121 -8.34 11.01 6.07
C VAL A 121 -8.70 12.47 6.34
N ASN A 122 -8.99 12.80 7.60
CA ASN A 122 -9.18 14.17 8.06
C ASN A 122 -8.01 14.57 8.98
N PRO A 123 -6.78 14.69 8.46
CA PRO A 123 -5.62 14.98 9.29
C PRO A 123 -5.61 16.45 9.71
N LEU A 124 -5.43 16.71 11.01
CA LEU A 124 -5.05 18.02 11.51
C LEU A 124 -3.63 18.36 11.08
N ARG A 125 -2.72 17.39 11.18
CA ARG A 125 -1.32 17.44 10.71
C ARG A 125 -0.93 16.06 10.20
N SER A 126 -0.16 16.00 9.12
CA SER A 126 0.28 14.77 8.50
C SER A 126 1.72 14.87 7.99
N ALA A 127 2.39 13.71 7.93
CA ALA A 127 3.68 13.51 7.30
C ALA A 127 3.76 12.07 6.76
N LEU A 128 4.75 11.83 5.91
CA LEU A 128 5.18 10.48 5.53
C LEU A 128 6.55 10.21 6.16
N THR A 129 6.82 8.96 6.50
CA THR A 129 8.15 8.55 6.92
C THR A 129 9.12 8.45 5.75
N ASP A 130 10.34 8.92 5.95
CA ASP A 130 11.43 8.84 4.98
C ASP A 130 12.09 7.44 4.93
N ALA A 131 13.18 7.29 4.16
CA ALA A 131 13.92 6.02 4.04
C ALA A 131 14.57 5.55 5.36
N LYS A 132 14.63 6.39 6.40
CA LYS A 132 15.10 6.03 7.74
C LYS A 132 13.93 5.68 8.67
N GLY A 133 12.71 5.73 8.15
CA GLY A 133 11.44 5.62 8.86
C GLY A 133 11.12 6.84 9.71
N GLU A 134 11.81 7.97 9.52
CA GLU A 134 11.66 9.18 10.33
C GLU A 134 10.58 10.09 9.76
N PHE A 135 9.82 10.75 10.64
CA PHE A 135 8.85 11.78 10.25
C PHE A 135 9.02 13.05 11.08
N VAL A 136 8.48 14.14 10.54
CA VAL A 136 8.34 15.42 11.23
C VAL A 136 6.94 15.95 11.00
N LEU A 137 6.16 16.07 12.07
CA LEU A 137 4.92 16.85 12.05
C LEU A 137 5.23 18.27 12.53
N GLU A 138 4.82 19.25 11.74
CA GLU A 138 4.98 20.67 12.04
C GLU A 138 3.67 21.28 12.56
N ASP A 139 3.79 22.33 13.36
CA ASP A 139 2.67 23.10 13.88
C ASP A 139 1.63 22.21 14.60
N VAL A 140 2.11 21.26 15.42
CA VAL A 140 1.30 20.31 16.18
C VAL A 140 0.69 20.95 17.44
N PRO A 141 -0.45 20.44 17.94
CA PRO A 141 -1.01 20.87 19.22
C PRO A 141 -0.07 20.58 20.40
N VAL A 142 -0.09 21.43 21.42
CA VAL A 142 0.63 21.23 22.69
C VAL A 142 -0.35 20.71 23.73
N ASP A 143 -0.28 19.43 24.03
CA ASP A 143 -1.07 18.78 25.07
C ASP A 143 -0.47 17.42 25.46
N LYS A 144 -1.01 16.82 26.51
CA LYS A 144 -0.81 15.40 26.81
C LYS A 144 -1.83 14.54 26.08
N ASP A 145 -1.49 13.27 25.90
CA ASP A 145 -2.42 12.25 25.40
C ASP A 145 -3.03 12.63 24.04
N ILE A 146 -2.20 13.15 23.12
CA ILE A 146 -2.63 13.52 21.77
C ILE A 146 -2.72 12.25 20.92
N PRO A 147 -3.85 12.00 20.23
CA PRO A 147 -3.99 10.88 19.31
C PRO A 147 -3.06 11.05 18.10
N LEU A 148 -2.33 10.00 17.80
CA LEU A 148 -1.41 9.88 16.68
C LEU A 148 -1.69 8.57 15.94
N VAL A 149 -2.01 8.67 14.66
CA VAL A 149 -2.24 7.51 13.81
C VAL A 149 -1.02 7.25 12.95
N ILE A 150 -0.62 5.98 12.88
CA ILE A 150 0.35 5.47 11.90
C ILE A 150 -0.39 4.52 10.94
N GLN A 151 -0.18 4.67 9.64
CA GLN A 151 -0.93 3.91 8.64
C GLN A 151 -0.14 3.65 7.35
N VAL A 152 -0.21 2.41 6.84
CA VAL A 152 0.22 2.04 5.49
C VAL A 152 -0.81 1.09 4.86
N GLY A 153 -1.58 1.59 3.89
CA GLY A 153 -2.75 0.87 3.39
C GLY A 153 -3.75 0.56 4.51
N LYS A 154 -4.06 -0.73 4.69
CA LYS A 154 -4.96 -1.21 5.77
C LYS A 154 -4.28 -1.55 7.09
N TRP A 155 -2.95 -1.44 7.15
CA TRP A 155 -2.25 -1.48 8.42
C TRP A 155 -2.42 -0.13 9.11
N ARG A 156 -3.21 -0.06 10.19
CA ARG A 156 -3.49 1.20 10.90
C ARG A 156 -3.50 1.00 12.41
N ARG A 157 -2.82 1.89 13.13
CA ARG A 157 -2.84 1.92 14.60
C ARG A 157 -2.98 3.34 15.12
N LEU A 158 -3.87 3.49 16.09
CA LEU A 158 -4.04 4.69 16.91
C LEU A 158 -3.17 4.54 18.17
N LEU A 159 -2.32 5.53 18.44
CA LEU A 159 -1.51 5.65 19.64
C LEU A 159 -1.71 7.03 20.26
N HIS A 160 -1.17 7.23 21.45
CA HIS A 160 -1.18 8.52 22.14
C HIS A 160 0.23 8.99 22.45
N VAL A 161 0.47 10.29 22.32
CA VAL A 161 1.77 10.93 22.56
C VAL A 161 1.62 12.24 23.34
N ASP A 162 2.64 12.58 24.12
CA ASP A 162 2.70 13.86 24.82
C ASP A 162 3.53 14.88 24.02
N VAL A 163 2.94 16.05 23.74
CA VAL A 163 3.64 17.22 23.20
C VAL A 163 3.68 18.28 24.31
N THR A 164 4.82 18.39 24.98
CA THR A 164 4.95 19.22 26.20
C THR A 164 5.76 20.48 25.98
N LYS A 165 6.60 20.52 24.95
CA LYS A 165 7.40 21.71 24.62
C LYS A 165 6.71 22.52 23.54
N LYS A 166 6.38 23.77 23.86
CA LYS A 166 5.84 24.76 22.94
C LYS A 166 6.98 25.41 22.13
N CYS A 167 6.77 25.59 20.83
CA CYS A 167 7.70 26.25 19.91
C CYS A 167 9.09 25.59 19.87
N ASP A 168 9.14 24.29 20.15
CA ASP A 168 10.37 23.51 20.20
C ASP A 168 10.08 22.08 19.73
N GLU A 169 11.14 21.29 19.63
CA GLU A 169 11.12 19.90 19.23
C GLU A 169 10.68 18.96 20.35
N ASN A 170 9.65 18.16 20.04
CA ASN A 170 9.17 17.03 20.83
C ASN A 170 9.56 15.74 20.10
N LYS A 171 10.06 14.75 20.85
CA LYS A 171 10.50 13.46 20.30
C LYS A 171 9.68 12.33 20.88
N VAL A 172 9.14 11.49 20.02
CA VAL A 172 8.64 10.18 20.41
C VAL A 172 9.82 9.25 20.65
N ALA A 173 9.78 8.50 21.76
CA ALA A 173 10.85 7.57 22.09
C ALA A 173 10.99 6.48 21.02
N ASP A 174 12.22 6.04 20.79
CA ASP A 174 12.53 5.05 19.78
C ASP A 174 11.74 3.73 19.99
N LYS A 175 11.33 3.08 18.89
CA LYS A 175 10.53 1.85 18.89
C LYS A 175 9.18 1.91 19.61
N THR A 176 8.68 3.11 19.92
CA THR A 176 7.33 3.29 20.48
C THR A 176 6.25 3.12 19.42
N LEU A 177 6.50 3.64 18.21
CA LEU A 177 5.54 3.62 17.11
C LEU A 177 5.80 2.38 16.25
N LYS A 178 5.00 1.33 16.47
CA LYS A 178 5.05 0.07 15.72
C LYS A 178 3.71 -0.22 15.08
N LEU A 179 3.74 -0.67 13.83
CA LEU A 179 2.55 -1.23 13.19
C LEU A 179 1.95 -2.40 14.02
N PRO A 180 0.63 -2.62 13.98
CA PRO A 180 -0.07 -3.55 14.86
C PRO A 180 0.27 -5.02 14.60
N ARG A 181 0.86 -5.73 15.56
CA ARG A 181 1.19 -7.16 15.35
C ARG A 181 -0.02 -8.10 15.25
N ASN A 182 -1.20 -7.64 15.65
CA ASN A 182 -2.47 -8.39 15.66
C ASN A 182 -3.67 -7.43 15.63
N GLY A 183 -4.86 -7.97 15.39
CA GLY A 183 -6.12 -7.22 15.30
C GLY A 183 -6.56 -6.52 16.58
N SER A 184 -5.98 -6.87 17.73
CA SER A 184 -6.24 -6.16 19.00
C SER A 184 -5.45 -4.87 19.17
N GLU A 185 -4.36 -4.70 18.42
CA GLU A 185 -3.54 -3.48 18.42
C GLU A 185 -3.95 -2.47 17.35
N GLY A 186 -4.74 -2.88 16.36
CA GLY A 186 -5.15 -2.02 15.25
C GLY A 186 -5.71 -2.82 14.08
N ASN A 187 -5.89 -2.15 12.94
CA ASN A 187 -6.34 -2.78 11.71
C ASN A 187 -5.17 -3.44 10.96
N MET A 188 -5.47 -4.55 10.29
CA MET A 188 -4.57 -5.27 9.40
C MET A 188 -5.33 -5.66 8.11
N PRO A 189 -4.65 -5.77 6.96
CA PRO A 189 -5.24 -6.34 5.75
C PRO A 189 -5.51 -7.83 5.93
N GLN A 190 -6.49 -8.34 5.19
CA GLN A 190 -6.70 -9.78 5.03
C GLN A 190 -5.69 -10.32 4.02
N ILE A 191 -4.80 -11.22 4.46
CA ILE A 191 -3.70 -11.75 3.65
C ILE A 191 -3.92 -13.25 3.43
N ALA A 192 -4.12 -13.68 2.20
CA ALA A 192 -3.99 -15.08 1.84
C ALA A 192 -2.52 -15.38 1.51
N VAL A 193 -1.92 -16.37 2.18
CA VAL A 193 -0.56 -16.82 1.90
C VAL A 193 -0.57 -18.30 1.58
N THR A 194 0.13 -18.70 0.53
CA THR A 194 0.28 -20.12 0.19
C THR A 194 1.64 -20.62 0.63
N SER A 195 1.69 -21.66 1.46
CA SER A 195 2.92 -22.39 1.75
C SER A 195 3.38 -23.17 0.51
N GLY A 196 4.68 -23.21 0.29
CA GLY A 196 5.31 -23.86 -0.86
C GLY A 196 6.27 -24.97 -0.45
N GLY A 197 6.56 -25.89 -1.37
CA GLY A 197 7.59 -26.92 -1.18
C GLY A 197 9.03 -26.40 -1.24
N TYR A 198 9.24 -25.15 -1.67
CA TYR A 198 10.57 -24.59 -1.94
C TYR A 198 10.75 -23.14 -1.46
N ASP A 199 9.71 -22.54 -0.88
CA ASP A 199 9.76 -21.23 -0.23
C ASP A 199 8.65 -21.14 0.84
N ALA A 200 8.73 -20.15 1.73
CA ALA A 200 7.82 -19.98 2.86
C ALA A 200 7.61 -18.50 3.23
N LEU A 201 6.78 -17.79 2.45
CA LEU A 201 6.41 -16.39 2.73
C LEU A 201 5.66 -16.22 4.05
N GLU A 202 4.96 -17.25 4.53
CA GLU A 202 4.38 -17.28 5.87
C GLU A 202 5.42 -17.01 6.97
N CYS A 203 6.65 -17.48 6.79
CA CYS A 203 7.73 -17.31 7.75
C CYS A 203 8.33 -15.90 7.67
N LEU A 204 8.32 -15.29 6.49
CA LEU A 204 8.63 -13.87 6.36
C LEU A 204 7.62 -13.02 7.15
N LEU A 205 6.32 -13.28 6.97
CA LEU A 205 5.26 -12.55 7.70
C LEU A 205 5.41 -12.65 9.22
N ARG A 206 5.75 -13.85 9.72
CA ARG A 206 6.11 -14.05 11.13
C ARG A 206 7.38 -13.28 11.53
N GLY A 207 8.37 -13.24 10.63
CA GLY A 207 9.61 -12.49 10.79
C GLY A 207 9.41 -10.97 10.86
N ILE A 208 8.48 -10.42 10.07
CA ILE A 208 8.03 -9.02 10.14
C ILE A 208 7.41 -8.73 11.52
N GLY A 209 6.88 -9.75 12.18
CA GLY A 209 6.42 -9.70 13.56
C GLY A 209 4.92 -9.79 13.74
N ILE A 210 4.19 -10.29 12.75
CA ILE A 210 2.79 -10.69 12.93
C ILE A 210 2.73 -11.79 13.98
N ASP A 211 1.79 -11.67 14.93
CA ASP A 211 1.62 -12.61 16.03
C ASP A 211 1.17 -13.99 15.49
N ASP A 212 1.71 -15.07 16.04
CA ASP A 212 1.38 -16.45 15.62
C ASP A 212 -0.14 -16.73 15.67
N SER A 213 -0.91 -16.02 16.52
CA SER A 213 -2.37 -16.15 16.62
C SER A 213 -3.15 -15.59 15.41
N GLU A 214 -2.53 -14.74 14.59
CA GLU A 214 -3.15 -14.20 13.38
C GLU A 214 -3.11 -15.17 12.20
N PHE A 215 -2.33 -16.26 12.31
CA PHE A 215 -2.20 -17.26 11.26
C PHE A 215 -3.25 -18.36 11.40
N VAL A 216 -4.23 -18.32 10.53
CA VAL A 216 -5.38 -19.24 10.50
C VAL A 216 -5.37 -20.07 9.20
N MET A 217 -6.02 -21.23 9.21
CA MET A 217 -5.99 -22.14 8.06
C MET A 217 -7.15 -21.86 7.11
N GLY A 218 -6.87 -21.78 5.81
CA GLY A 218 -7.90 -21.64 4.78
C GLY A 218 -8.74 -20.37 4.97
N HIS A 219 -10.06 -20.53 5.05
CA HIS A 219 -11.01 -19.41 5.16
C HIS A 219 -11.48 -19.13 6.60
N ASP A 220 -10.76 -19.62 7.61
CA ASP A 220 -11.08 -19.35 9.01
C ASP A 220 -10.98 -17.84 9.28
N THR A 221 -11.96 -17.26 9.97
CA THR A 221 -12.07 -15.81 10.19
C THR A 221 -11.43 -15.35 11.50
N GLY A 222 -10.72 -16.23 12.22
CA GLY A 222 -10.16 -15.96 13.55
C GLY A 222 -8.88 -15.12 13.55
N GLY A 223 -8.35 -14.76 12.38
CA GLY A 223 -7.12 -13.97 12.21
C GLY A 223 -7.03 -13.35 10.82
N HIS A 224 -5.95 -12.62 10.56
CA HIS A 224 -5.76 -11.85 9.32
C HIS A 224 -4.80 -12.49 8.31
N VAL A 225 -4.10 -13.58 8.67
CA VAL A 225 -3.21 -14.30 7.77
C VAL A 225 -3.73 -15.72 7.52
N HIS A 226 -4.21 -15.94 6.31
CA HIS A 226 -4.96 -17.11 5.89
C HIS A 226 -4.06 -18.04 5.10
N VAL A 227 -3.72 -19.18 5.69
CA VAL A 227 -2.71 -20.08 5.16
C VAL A 227 -3.38 -21.17 4.32
N PHE A 228 -3.02 -21.17 3.04
CA PHE A 228 -3.29 -22.25 2.10
C PHE A 228 -1.99 -23.00 1.79
N LYS A 229 -2.08 -24.15 1.14
CA LYS A 229 -0.92 -24.92 0.68
C LYS A 229 -0.95 -25.14 -0.83
N GLY A 230 0.14 -24.74 -1.46
CA GLY A 230 0.52 -25.21 -2.79
C GLY A 230 1.13 -26.62 -2.72
N GLN A 231 1.63 -27.07 -3.86
CA GLN A 231 2.36 -28.32 -3.99
C GLN A 231 3.61 -28.32 -3.11
N GLY A 232 3.78 -29.39 -2.34
CA GLY A 232 4.89 -29.55 -1.40
C GLY A 232 4.79 -28.71 -0.12
N GLY A 233 3.79 -27.82 0.00
CA GLY A 233 3.56 -26.99 1.18
C GLY A 233 3.30 -27.80 2.46
N GLY A 234 3.78 -27.28 3.58
CA GLY A 234 3.78 -27.98 4.86
C GLY A 234 2.54 -27.77 5.73
N MET A 235 1.79 -26.69 5.49
CA MET A 235 0.65 -26.26 6.30
C MET A 235 -0.38 -25.46 5.49
N GLY A 236 -1.64 -25.46 5.91
CA GLY A 236 -2.74 -24.77 5.22
C GLY A 236 -3.72 -25.69 4.48
N GLU A 237 -4.85 -25.13 4.10
CA GLU A 237 -5.86 -25.79 3.25
C GLU A 237 -5.41 -25.81 1.78
N PRO A 238 -5.81 -26.81 0.96
CA PRO A 238 -5.38 -26.87 -0.44
C PRO A 238 -5.72 -25.59 -1.23
N ALA A 239 -4.71 -24.99 -1.87
CA ALA A 239 -4.87 -23.71 -2.58
C ALA A 239 -5.58 -23.81 -3.94
N ARG A 240 -5.71 -25.02 -4.51
CA ARG A 240 -6.23 -25.23 -5.87
C ARG A 240 -7.62 -24.63 -6.08
N ASP A 241 -8.55 -24.93 -5.17
CA ASP A 241 -9.94 -24.46 -5.31
C ASP A 241 -10.03 -22.96 -5.02
N PHE A 242 -9.24 -22.48 -4.05
CA PHE A 242 -9.09 -21.06 -3.74
C PHE A 242 -8.61 -20.25 -4.95
N TRP A 243 -7.55 -20.67 -5.62
CA TRP A 243 -7.05 -19.96 -6.81
C TRP A 243 -8.00 -20.00 -7.99
N ASN A 244 -8.88 -20.99 -8.07
CA ASN A 244 -9.82 -21.17 -9.18
C ASN A 244 -11.14 -20.40 -9.00
N ASP A 245 -11.26 -19.59 -7.94
CA ASP A 245 -12.45 -18.81 -7.62
C ASP A 245 -12.08 -17.34 -7.38
N SER A 246 -12.40 -16.48 -8.34
CA SER A 246 -12.10 -15.04 -8.23
C SER A 246 -12.90 -14.37 -7.12
N GLU A 247 -14.09 -14.86 -6.77
CA GLU A 247 -14.88 -14.33 -5.67
C GLU A 247 -14.28 -14.71 -4.31
N GLN A 248 -13.55 -15.83 -4.20
CA GLN A 248 -12.78 -16.13 -2.99
C GLN A 248 -11.49 -15.30 -2.94
N LEU A 249 -10.78 -15.14 -4.05
CA LEU A 249 -9.57 -14.30 -4.11
C LEU A 249 -9.89 -12.87 -3.66
N LYS A 250 -11.02 -12.31 -4.11
CA LYS A 250 -11.48 -10.96 -3.75
C LYS A 250 -11.83 -10.80 -2.27
N LYS A 251 -11.83 -11.83 -1.44
CA LYS A 251 -11.99 -11.68 0.03
C LYS A 251 -10.70 -11.32 0.75
N TYR A 252 -9.59 -11.27 0.03
CA TYR A 252 -8.27 -11.00 0.57
C TYR A 252 -7.70 -9.75 -0.08
N ASP A 253 -7.14 -8.86 0.71
CA ASP A 253 -6.48 -7.65 0.22
C ASP A 253 -5.16 -7.98 -0.48
N MET A 254 -4.51 -9.07 -0.07
CA MET A 254 -3.23 -9.52 -0.60
C MET A 254 -3.19 -11.05 -0.74
N VAL A 255 -2.57 -11.52 -1.82
CA VAL A 255 -2.30 -12.94 -2.09
C VAL A 255 -0.79 -13.16 -2.27
N LEU A 256 -0.17 -13.86 -1.33
CA LEU A 256 1.25 -14.14 -1.28
C LEU A 256 1.51 -15.59 -1.69
N LEU A 257 2.37 -15.80 -2.69
CA LEU A 257 2.50 -17.06 -3.40
C LEU A 257 3.93 -17.60 -3.28
N SER A 258 4.13 -18.55 -2.35
CA SER A 258 5.42 -19.19 -2.08
C SER A 258 5.71 -20.32 -3.06
N CYS A 259 6.91 -20.30 -3.66
CA CYS A 259 7.37 -21.24 -4.66
C CYS A 259 7.12 -22.72 -4.32
N GLU A 260 6.55 -23.43 -5.29
CA GLU A 260 6.16 -24.84 -5.15
C GLU A 260 7.24 -25.84 -5.59
N SER A 261 8.41 -25.38 -6.05
CA SER A 261 9.46 -26.12 -6.80
C SER A 261 9.18 -26.38 -8.30
N GLY A 262 8.06 -25.86 -8.81
CA GLY A 262 7.69 -25.93 -10.22
C GLY A 262 6.44 -25.09 -10.49
N GLU A 263 6.10 -24.90 -11.77
CA GLU A 263 4.92 -24.10 -12.17
C GLU A 263 3.59 -24.81 -11.85
N TYR A 264 3.58 -26.16 -11.80
CA TYR A 264 2.42 -27.01 -11.53
C TYR A 264 1.11 -26.55 -12.17
N LEU A 265 1.08 -26.44 -13.50
CA LEU A 265 -0.11 -25.96 -14.22
C LEU A 265 -1.41 -26.71 -13.86
N ASP A 266 -1.34 -28.00 -13.52
CA ASP A 266 -2.51 -28.79 -13.13
C ASP A 266 -3.26 -28.21 -11.92
N ASN A 267 -2.56 -27.57 -10.97
CA ASN A 267 -3.19 -26.89 -9.84
C ASN A 267 -3.53 -25.42 -10.12
N LYS A 268 -3.25 -24.92 -11.34
CA LYS A 268 -3.50 -23.55 -11.83
C LYS A 268 -4.39 -23.51 -13.07
N GLY A 269 -5.36 -24.44 -13.16
CA GLY A 269 -6.32 -24.51 -14.26
C GLY A 269 -5.91 -25.40 -15.45
N GLY A 270 -4.77 -26.09 -15.36
CA GLY A 270 -4.28 -27.01 -16.38
C GLY A 270 -4.09 -26.31 -17.73
N SER A 271 -4.69 -26.85 -18.79
CA SER A 271 -4.67 -26.23 -20.13
C SER A 271 -5.69 -25.11 -20.33
N ALA A 272 -6.63 -24.91 -19.41
CA ALA A 272 -7.64 -23.85 -19.47
C ALA A 272 -7.19 -22.61 -18.68
N ALA A 273 -7.82 -21.45 -18.95
CA ALA A 273 -7.56 -20.22 -18.21
C ALA A 273 -7.74 -20.44 -16.69
N GLY A 274 -8.86 -21.04 -16.27
CA GLY A 274 -9.12 -21.49 -14.88
C GLY A 274 -8.63 -20.50 -13.83
N ALA A 275 -7.85 -20.99 -12.88
CA ALA A 275 -7.23 -20.19 -11.82
C ALA A 275 -6.36 -19.01 -12.31
N ARG A 276 -5.71 -19.11 -13.49
CA ARG A 276 -4.96 -17.97 -14.05
C ARG A 276 -5.89 -16.86 -14.52
N GLY A 277 -7.11 -17.21 -14.97
CA GLY A 277 -8.17 -16.23 -15.23
C GLY A 277 -8.67 -15.58 -13.95
N SER A 278 -8.93 -16.37 -12.91
CA SER A 278 -9.37 -15.85 -11.61
C SER A 278 -8.34 -14.90 -10.98
N MET A 279 -7.05 -15.21 -11.09
CA MET A 279 -5.96 -14.33 -10.63
C MET A 279 -5.89 -13.02 -11.42
N TYR A 280 -6.10 -13.07 -12.74
CA TYR A 280 -6.18 -11.89 -13.59
C TYR A 280 -7.36 -10.98 -13.20
N GLU A 281 -8.56 -11.57 -13.01
CA GLU A 281 -9.74 -10.85 -12.54
C GLU A 281 -9.53 -10.22 -11.17
N TYR A 282 -8.92 -10.95 -10.23
CA TYR A 282 -8.60 -10.45 -8.89
C TYR A 282 -7.66 -9.23 -8.95
N LEU A 283 -6.57 -9.32 -9.70
CA LEU A 283 -5.63 -8.20 -9.87
C LEU A 283 -6.30 -6.98 -10.51
N ASN A 284 -7.14 -7.16 -11.54
CA ASN A 284 -7.85 -6.05 -12.18
C ASN A 284 -8.97 -5.46 -11.31
N ALA A 285 -9.45 -6.19 -10.30
CA ALA A 285 -10.43 -5.69 -9.33
C ALA A 285 -9.81 -4.89 -8.17
N GLY A 286 -8.48 -4.71 -8.15
CA GLY A 286 -7.76 -4.02 -7.08
C GLY A 286 -6.93 -4.94 -6.17
N GLY A 287 -6.87 -6.23 -6.50
CA GLY A 287 -6.15 -7.22 -5.72
C GLY A 287 -4.64 -6.99 -5.76
N LYS A 288 -3.96 -7.46 -4.72
CA LYS A 288 -2.50 -7.39 -4.63
C LYS A 288 -1.88 -8.77 -4.61
N VAL A 289 -0.81 -8.98 -5.38
CA VAL A 289 -0.12 -10.26 -5.48
C VAL A 289 1.36 -10.11 -5.21
N PHE A 290 1.92 -11.02 -4.41
CA PHE A 290 3.36 -11.21 -4.29
C PHE A 290 3.71 -12.62 -4.76
N ALA A 291 4.39 -12.75 -5.89
CA ALA A 291 4.69 -14.02 -6.55
C ALA A 291 6.19 -14.32 -6.53
N THR A 292 6.57 -15.44 -5.91
CA THR A 292 7.96 -15.92 -5.87
C THR A 292 8.22 -16.98 -6.94
N HIS A 293 9.36 -16.84 -7.62
CA HIS A 293 9.93 -17.78 -8.58
C HIS A 293 8.91 -18.37 -9.56
N TYR A 294 8.55 -19.66 -9.43
CA TYR A 294 7.64 -20.36 -10.33
C TYR A 294 6.18 -19.86 -10.31
N HIS A 295 5.85 -18.95 -9.40
CA HIS A 295 4.59 -18.20 -9.46
C HIS A 295 4.60 -17.08 -10.52
N ASP A 296 5.69 -16.90 -11.27
CA ASP A 296 5.68 -16.14 -12.54
C ASP A 296 4.64 -16.66 -13.55
N VAL A 297 4.27 -17.94 -13.44
CA VAL A 297 3.27 -18.63 -14.26
C VAL A 297 1.91 -17.91 -14.32
N TRP A 298 1.52 -17.18 -13.27
CA TRP A 298 0.27 -16.40 -13.26
C TRP A 298 0.26 -15.31 -14.33
N PHE A 299 1.44 -14.78 -14.67
CA PHE A 299 1.62 -13.72 -15.67
C PHE A 299 2.07 -14.32 -17.00
N LYS A 300 3.15 -15.10 -16.99
CA LYS A 300 3.74 -15.77 -18.16
C LYS A 300 2.73 -16.60 -18.93
N ASN A 301 1.83 -17.28 -18.22
CA ASN A 301 0.80 -18.12 -18.80
C ASN A 301 -0.61 -17.55 -18.57
N SER A 302 -0.75 -16.25 -18.26
CA SER A 302 -2.07 -15.61 -18.12
C SER A 302 -2.94 -15.82 -19.37
N PRO A 303 -4.29 -15.90 -19.27
CA PRO A 303 -5.14 -15.84 -20.45
C PRO A 303 -5.09 -14.48 -21.18
N ALA A 304 -4.58 -13.44 -20.52
CA ALA A 304 -4.52 -12.07 -21.04
C ALA A 304 -3.13 -11.76 -21.66
N PRO A 305 -3.06 -11.39 -22.96
CA PRO A 305 -1.79 -11.15 -23.65
C PRO A 305 -0.93 -10.04 -23.03
N GLU A 306 -1.53 -9.01 -22.43
CA GLU A 306 -0.84 -7.91 -21.78
C GLU A 306 -0.08 -8.35 -20.53
N PHE A 307 -0.57 -9.36 -19.80
CA PHE A 307 0.17 -9.98 -18.68
C PHE A 307 1.32 -10.85 -19.18
N GLN A 308 1.12 -11.59 -20.27
CA GLN A 308 2.18 -12.42 -20.86
C GLN A 308 3.36 -11.55 -21.35
N GLN A 309 3.10 -10.32 -21.74
CA GLN A 309 4.09 -9.38 -22.30
C GLN A 309 4.84 -8.56 -21.24
N LEU A 310 4.51 -8.68 -19.95
CA LEU A 310 5.17 -7.93 -18.87
C LEU A 310 6.68 -8.16 -18.80
N ALA A 311 7.13 -9.36 -19.14
CA ALA A 311 8.53 -9.72 -19.10
C ALA A 311 8.96 -10.59 -20.28
N LYS A 312 10.28 -10.60 -20.53
CA LYS A 312 10.94 -11.53 -21.43
C LYS A 312 11.25 -12.81 -20.67
N TRP A 313 10.22 -13.64 -20.51
CA TRP A 313 10.27 -14.88 -19.73
C TRP A 313 11.32 -15.86 -20.26
N SER A 314 11.97 -16.57 -19.35
CA SER A 314 12.96 -17.62 -19.61
C SER A 314 12.66 -18.84 -18.74
N SER A 315 13.06 -20.03 -19.18
CA SER A 315 13.02 -21.22 -18.30
C SER A 315 13.99 -21.10 -17.12
N SER A 316 15.08 -20.36 -17.30
CA SER A 316 16.05 -19.99 -16.27
C SER A 316 16.88 -18.80 -16.73
N ALA A 317 17.24 -17.91 -15.83
CA ALA A 317 18.23 -16.86 -16.05
C ALA A 317 19.18 -16.82 -14.84
N SER A 318 20.36 -16.23 -15.01
CA SER A 318 21.35 -16.10 -13.94
C SER A 318 21.76 -14.64 -13.78
N GLY A 319 22.31 -14.33 -12.61
CA GLY A 319 22.77 -13.00 -12.28
C GLY A 319 23.94 -13.08 -11.32
N THR A 320 24.78 -12.04 -11.35
CA THR A 320 25.71 -11.73 -10.26
C THR A 320 25.73 -10.22 -10.09
N ASN A 321 26.11 -9.77 -8.89
CA ASN A 321 26.11 -8.36 -8.50
C ASN A 321 24.73 -7.71 -8.72
N TYR A 322 23.93 -7.63 -7.66
CA TYR A 322 22.57 -7.13 -7.75
C TYR A 322 22.51 -5.65 -7.42
N GLU A 323 21.84 -4.91 -8.30
CA GLU A 323 21.78 -3.45 -8.28
C GLU A 323 20.33 -3.02 -8.12
N VAL A 324 20.11 -2.08 -7.20
CA VAL A 324 18.83 -1.40 -7.02
C VAL A 324 18.68 -0.38 -8.13
N ASN A 325 17.57 -0.44 -8.84
CA ASN A 325 17.24 0.54 -9.87
C ASN A 325 16.85 1.87 -9.20
N GLN A 326 17.76 2.83 -9.26
CA GLN A 326 17.60 4.17 -8.69
C GLN A 326 17.08 5.18 -9.73
N SER A 327 16.54 4.74 -10.87
CA SER A 327 16.05 5.66 -11.91
C SER A 327 14.65 6.22 -11.64
N PHE A 328 14.04 5.90 -10.50
CA PHE A 328 12.71 6.34 -10.08
C PHE A 328 12.65 6.54 -8.56
N PRO A 329 11.78 7.42 -8.04
CA PRO A 329 11.82 7.87 -6.65
C PRO A 329 11.81 6.73 -5.62
N LYS A 330 10.89 5.77 -5.75
CA LYS A 330 10.82 4.67 -4.78
C LYS A 330 12.02 3.72 -4.85
N GLY A 331 12.67 3.60 -6.02
CA GLY A 331 13.90 2.85 -6.19
C GLY A 331 15.09 3.50 -5.50
N GLU A 332 15.20 4.83 -5.55
CA GLU A 332 16.15 5.60 -4.73
C GLU A 332 15.92 5.35 -3.23
N LYS A 333 14.65 5.37 -2.79
CA LYS A 333 14.29 5.12 -1.38
C LYS A 333 14.56 3.70 -0.92
N LEU A 334 14.39 2.69 -1.79
CA LEU A 334 14.82 1.33 -1.49
C LEU A 334 16.34 1.25 -1.29
N ALA A 335 17.12 1.90 -2.16
CA ALA A 335 18.58 1.91 -2.04
C ALA A 335 19.04 2.57 -0.73
N GLU A 336 18.50 3.75 -0.41
CA GLU A 336 18.74 4.46 0.86
C GLU A 336 18.37 3.57 2.06
N TRP A 337 17.16 3.00 2.05
CA TRP A 337 16.64 2.19 3.16
C TRP A 337 17.51 0.96 3.43
N LEU A 338 17.87 0.20 2.39
CA LEU A 338 18.72 -0.99 2.53
C LEU A 338 20.08 -0.65 3.14
N HIS A 339 20.65 0.52 2.79
CA HIS A 339 21.90 0.97 3.35
C HIS A 339 21.77 1.39 4.82
N GLU A 340 20.75 2.20 5.15
CA GLU A 340 20.55 2.76 6.49
C GLU A 340 20.23 1.67 7.54
N ILE A 341 19.49 0.63 7.18
CA ILE A 341 19.19 -0.48 8.10
C ILE A 341 20.29 -1.56 8.17
N GLY A 342 21.41 -1.35 7.44
CA GLY A 342 22.52 -2.27 7.37
C GLY A 342 22.22 -3.58 6.62
N ALA A 343 21.19 -3.62 5.77
CA ALA A 343 20.96 -4.74 4.85
C ALA A 343 21.98 -4.75 3.70
N SER A 344 22.55 -3.59 3.37
CA SER A 344 23.65 -3.47 2.42
C SER A 344 24.76 -2.55 2.92
N SER A 345 26.01 -2.98 2.69
CA SER A 345 27.19 -2.15 2.98
C SER A 345 27.45 -1.08 1.91
N THR A 346 26.81 -1.18 0.74
CA THR A 346 27.02 -0.28 -0.40
C THR A 346 25.68 0.22 -0.93
N LEU A 347 25.52 1.54 -0.97
CA LEU A 347 24.31 2.18 -1.51
C LEU A 347 24.00 1.68 -2.92
N GLY A 348 22.75 1.31 -3.16
CA GLY A 348 22.28 0.85 -4.47
C GLY A 348 22.66 -0.59 -4.83
N LYS A 349 23.22 -1.36 -3.90
CA LYS A 349 23.53 -2.79 -4.09
C LYS A 349 22.90 -3.63 -3.01
N ILE A 350 22.71 -4.91 -3.30
CA ILE A 350 22.28 -5.91 -2.33
C ILE A 350 22.90 -7.27 -2.65
N ASP A 351 23.29 -8.00 -1.62
CA ASP A 351 23.69 -9.40 -1.76
C ASP A 351 22.43 -10.26 -1.66
N LEU A 352 22.22 -11.12 -2.66
CA LEU A 352 21.11 -12.05 -2.72
C LEU A 352 21.66 -13.47 -2.78
N GLU A 353 20.93 -14.37 -2.14
CA GLU A 353 21.17 -15.81 -2.07
C GLU A 353 19.97 -16.55 -2.65
N ASP A 354 20.20 -17.76 -3.15
CA ASP A 354 19.17 -18.63 -3.73
C ASP A 354 18.38 -17.96 -4.88
N GLU A 355 19.07 -17.30 -5.81
CA GLU A 355 18.42 -16.71 -6.97
C GLU A 355 17.79 -17.75 -7.91
N ALA A 356 16.62 -17.37 -8.39
CA ALA A 356 15.70 -18.20 -9.15
C ALA A 356 15.06 -17.34 -10.26
N ILE A 357 15.92 -16.63 -11.00
CA ILE A 357 15.49 -15.64 -11.98
C ILE A 357 14.86 -16.34 -13.18
N ARG A 358 13.69 -15.84 -13.62
CA ARG A 358 12.91 -16.40 -14.75
C ARG A 358 12.60 -15.40 -15.86
N ALA A 359 13.27 -14.25 -15.88
CA ALA A 359 13.15 -13.26 -16.94
C ALA A 359 14.52 -12.70 -17.33
N THR A 360 14.65 -12.29 -18.59
CA THR A 360 15.87 -11.64 -19.14
C THR A 360 15.68 -10.14 -19.39
N GLY A 361 14.55 -9.60 -18.95
CA GLY A 361 14.17 -8.20 -19.06
C GLY A 361 12.68 -8.03 -18.77
N VAL A 362 12.26 -6.80 -18.48
CA VAL A 362 10.86 -6.42 -18.34
C VAL A 362 10.46 -5.44 -19.45
N ASN A 363 9.17 -5.36 -19.75
CA ASN A 363 8.60 -4.38 -20.67
C ASN A 363 7.63 -3.49 -19.89
N GLU A 364 7.51 -2.20 -20.28
CA GLU A 364 6.48 -1.31 -19.74
C GLU A 364 5.09 -1.96 -19.88
N PRO A 365 4.21 -1.85 -18.87
CA PRO A 365 4.33 -0.97 -17.70
C PRO A 365 5.09 -1.57 -16.50
N SER A 366 5.77 -2.71 -16.65
CA SER A 366 6.52 -3.30 -15.53
C SER A 366 7.74 -2.46 -15.17
N VAL A 367 7.94 -2.23 -13.87
CA VAL A 367 9.08 -1.47 -13.33
C VAL A 367 10.05 -2.42 -12.63
N PRO A 368 11.31 -2.56 -13.09
CA PRO A 368 12.30 -3.36 -12.41
C PRO A 368 12.86 -2.60 -11.21
N TRP A 369 12.86 -3.23 -10.03
CA TRP A 369 13.36 -2.65 -8.78
C TRP A 369 14.79 -3.05 -8.47
N ILE A 370 15.11 -4.33 -8.71
CA ILE A 370 16.45 -4.88 -8.51
C ILE A 370 16.75 -5.77 -9.72
N SER A 371 17.93 -5.60 -10.30
CA SER A 371 18.42 -6.40 -11.42
C SER A 371 19.81 -6.91 -11.13
N ALA A 372 20.18 -8.04 -11.72
CA ALA A 372 21.57 -8.43 -11.83
C ALA A 372 22.31 -7.49 -12.80
N SER A 373 23.62 -7.37 -12.65
CA SER A 373 24.48 -6.52 -13.50
C SER A 373 24.41 -6.81 -15.01
N ASN A 374 23.94 -7.99 -15.41
CA ASN A 374 23.68 -8.33 -16.81
C ASN A 374 22.30 -7.88 -17.32
N GLY A 375 21.52 -7.17 -16.50
CA GLY A 375 20.20 -6.63 -16.82
C GLY A 375 19.03 -7.59 -16.54
N ASN A 376 19.28 -8.79 -16.03
CA ASN A 376 18.19 -9.72 -15.69
C ASN A 376 17.44 -9.22 -14.44
N PRO A 377 16.12 -9.00 -14.52
CA PRO A 377 15.34 -8.47 -13.41
C PRO A 377 15.16 -9.55 -12.34
N VAL A 378 15.50 -9.22 -11.10
CA VAL A 378 15.25 -10.07 -9.94
C VAL A 378 13.89 -9.73 -9.32
N TYR A 379 13.58 -8.44 -9.20
CA TYR A 379 12.31 -7.95 -8.70
C TYR A 379 11.72 -6.95 -9.68
N PHE A 380 10.44 -7.09 -9.98
CA PHE A 380 9.70 -6.07 -10.70
C PHE A 380 8.25 -5.99 -10.23
N THR A 381 7.65 -4.83 -10.44
CA THR A 381 6.26 -4.56 -10.11
C THR A 381 5.46 -4.21 -11.35
N VAL A 382 4.15 -4.38 -11.27
CA VAL A 382 3.19 -3.85 -12.24
C VAL A 382 1.92 -3.45 -11.50
N ASN A 383 1.33 -2.32 -11.89
CA ASN A 383 0.01 -1.88 -11.44
C ASN A 383 -1.07 -2.37 -12.41
N THR A 384 -2.27 -2.62 -11.89
CA THR A 384 -3.42 -3.15 -12.62
C THR A 384 -4.69 -2.34 -12.32
N PRO A 385 -5.67 -2.28 -13.24
CA PRO A 385 -5.64 -2.84 -14.59
C PRO A 385 -4.64 -2.14 -15.52
N ILE A 386 -4.16 -2.87 -16.53
CA ILE A 386 -3.25 -2.32 -17.55
C ILE A 386 -4.05 -1.73 -18.72
N LEU A 387 -5.19 -2.35 -19.03
CA LEU A 387 -6.10 -1.97 -20.09
C LEU A 387 -7.52 -1.88 -19.54
N HIS A 388 -8.31 -0.97 -20.08
CA HIS A 388 -9.77 -0.97 -19.97
C HIS A 388 -10.39 -2.11 -20.79
N ASP A 389 -11.67 -2.39 -20.57
CA ASP A 389 -12.45 -3.40 -21.30
C ASP A 389 -12.47 -3.17 -22.83
N ASP A 390 -12.29 -1.93 -23.28
CA ASP A 390 -12.22 -1.57 -24.70
C ASP A 390 -10.81 -1.70 -25.31
N GLY A 391 -9.83 -2.11 -24.51
CA GLY A 391 -8.43 -2.31 -24.89
C GLY A 391 -7.58 -1.04 -24.88
N SER A 392 -8.11 0.12 -24.45
CA SER A 392 -7.31 1.32 -24.22
C SER A 392 -6.45 1.20 -22.95
N PRO A 393 -5.26 1.81 -22.88
CA PRO A 393 -4.44 1.81 -21.67
C PRO A 393 -5.14 2.46 -20.48
N THR A 394 -5.01 1.87 -19.30
CA THR A 394 -5.48 2.47 -18.04
C THR A 394 -4.48 3.50 -17.53
N GLU A 395 -4.98 4.70 -17.20
CA GLU A 395 -4.14 5.76 -16.63
C GLU A 395 -3.73 5.44 -15.18
N PRO A 396 -2.54 5.88 -14.73
CA PRO A 396 -2.01 5.49 -13.41
C PRO A 396 -2.94 5.78 -12.23
N GLU A 397 -3.73 6.85 -12.28
CA GLU A 397 -4.69 7.22 -11.24
C GLU A 397 -5.93 6.31 -11.15
N GLU A 398 -6.19 5.51 -12.19
CA GLU A 398 -7.29 4.53 -12.25
C GLU A 398 -6.82 3.11 -11.91
N GLN A 399 -5.51 2.91 -11.72
CA GLN A 399 -4.94 1.64 -11.30
C GLN A 399 -5.08 1.46 -9.79
N CYS A 400 -5.52 0.28 -9.37
CA CYS A 400 -5.80 -0.02 -7.96
C CYS A 400 -5.34 -1.41 -7.51
N GLY A 401 -4.93 -2.28 -8.44
CA GLY A 401 -4.26 -3.54 -8.14
C GLY A 401 -2.76 -3.43 -8.37
N ARG A 402 -2.01 -4.37 -7.81
CA ARG A 402 -0.55 -4.39 -7.94
C ARG A 402 0.02 -5.79 -7.80
N ALA A 403 1.00 -6.13 -8.61
CA ALA A 403 1.75 -7.37 -8.48
C ALA A 403 3.24 -7.10 -8.28
N VAL A 404 3.86 -7.89 -7.41
CA VAL A 404 5.30 -8.08 -7.31
C VAL A 404 5.63 -9.46 -7.86
N VAL A 405 6.59 -9.55 -8.77
CA VAL A 405 7.18 -10.81 -9.21
C VAL A 405 8.65 -10.80 -8.81
N THR A 406 9.08 -11.84 -8.10
CA THR A 406 10.47 -11.99 -7.67
C THR A 406 11.08 -13.31 -8.12
N GLY A 407 12.31 -13.27 -8.62
CA GLY A 407 13.14 -14.41 -8.93
C GLY A 407 14.00 -14.86 -7.74
N LEU A 408 13.43 -14.90 -6.54
CA LEU A 408 14.12 -15.35 -5.32
C LEU A 408 13.23 -16.28 -4.50
N HIS A 409 13.88 -17.14 -3.72
CA HIS A 409 13.24 -17.77 -2.57
C HIS A 409 13.50 -16.90 -1.33
N VAL A 410 12.46 -16.58 -0.57
CA VAL A 410 12.56 -15.73 0.63
C VAL A 410 13.14 -16.51 1.81
N VAL A 411 12.95 -17.82 1.82
CA VAL A 411 13.54 -18.75 2.78
C VAL A 411 14.37 -19.80 2.03
N ASP A 412 15.50 -20.18 2.62
CA ASP A 412 16.32 -21.31 2.17
C ASP A 412 15.43 -22.54 1.89
N PRO A 413 15.50 -23.15 0.69
CA PRO A 413 14.66 -24.28 0.32
C PRO A 413 14.71 -25.47 1.29
N THR A 414 15.82 -25.65 2.02
CA THR A 414 15.96 -26.70 3.04
C THR A 414 15.12 -26.44 4.30
N LYS A 415 14.65 -25.20 4.47
CA LYS A 415 13.81 -24.73 5.57
C LYS A 415 12.39 -24.37 5.12
N ALA A 416 12.06 -24.65 3.86
CA ALA A 416 10.71 -24.52 3.32
C ALA A 416 9.74 -25.54 3.95
N ALA A 417 8.45 -25.40 3.62
CA ALA A 417 7.38 -26.29 4.06
C ALA A 417 7.30 -26.57 5.59
N PRO A 418 7.32 -25.54 6.45
CA PRO A 418 7.09 -25.70 7.88
C PRO A 418 5.74 -26.38 8.16
N LYS A 419 5.65 -27.15 9.24
CA LYS A 419 4.40 -27.86 9.62
C LYS A 419 3.47 -27.03 10.50
N SER A 420 3.97 -25.93 11.04
CA SER A 420 3.24 -24.93 11.81
C SER A 420 3.96 -23.59 11.74
N ILE A 421 3.24 -22.50 12.01
CA ILE A 421 3.84 -21.17 12.06
C ILE A 421 4.98 -21.07 13.09
N SER A 422 4.80 -21.73 14.24
CA SER A 422 5.82 -21.80 15.29
C SER A 422 7.09 -22.55 14.89
N SER A 423 7.03 -23.39 13.85
CA SER A 423 8.18 -24.13 13.30
C SER A 423 8.94 -23.35 12.21
N CYS A 424 8.48 -22.15 11.85
CA CYS A 424 9.18 -21.29 10.91
C CYS A 424 10.62 -20.99 11.36
N ALA A 425 11.55 -21.11 10.41
CA ALA A 425 12.96 -20.82 10.64
C ALA A 425 13.25 -19.33 10.90
N VAL A 426 12.34 -18.45 10.48
CA VAL A 426 12.42 -17.02 10.70
C VAL A 426 11.56 -16.68 11.92
N GLY A 427 12.19 -16.13 12.96
CA GLY A 427 11.52 -15.60 14.14
C GLY A 427 11.24 -14.11 14.00
N SER A 428 10.32 -13.59 14.82
CA SER A 428 9.99 -12.16 14.85
C SER A 428 11.23 -11.29 14.99
N GLY A 429 11.36 -10.32 14.08
CA GLY A 429 12.48 -9.40 13.96
C GLY A 429 13.77 -9.99 13.38
N GLY A 430 13.76 -11.27 13.00
CA GLY A 430 14.95 -12.03 12.59
C GLY A 430 15.26 -12.02 11.09
N LEU A 431 14.83 -11.00 10.35
CA LEU A 431 15.01 -10.93 8.91
C LEU A 431 16.49 -10.72 8.51
N ASN A 432 16.97 -11.52 7.56
CA ASN A 432 18.27 -11.31 6.91
C ASN A 432 18.20 -10.17 5.86
N ALA A 433 19.32 -9.84 5.21
CA ALA A 433 19.39 -8.74 4.24
C ALA A 433 18.41 -8.89 3.06
N GLN A 434 18.33 -10.08 2.47
CA GLN A 434 17.40 -10.39 1.38
C GLN A 434 15.94 -10.26 1.82
N GLN A 435 15.61 -10.82 2.99
CA GLN A 435 14.25 -10.77 3.56
C GLN A 435 13.82 -9.34 3.90
N LYS A 436 14.75 -8.48 4.31
CA LYS A 436 14.49 -7.04 4.47
C LYS A 436 14.10 -6.37 3.14
N ALA A 437 14.78 -6.68 2.04
CA ALA A 437 14.36 -6.17 0.73
C ALA A 437 12.94 -6.63 0.35
N VAL A 438 12.59 -7.88 0.68
CA VAL A 438 11.22 -8.38 0.49
C VAL A 438 10.22 -7.66 1.39
N GLU A 439 10.57 -7.37 2.65
CA GLU A 439 9.73 -6.61 3.57
C GLU A 439 9.42 -5.20 3.06
N PHE A 440 10.41 -4.50 2.50
CA PHE A 440 10.18 -3.19 1.88
C PHE A 440 9.11 -3.28 0.79
N LEU A 441 9.24 -4.26 -0.12
CA LEU A 441 8.29 -4.47 -1.21
C LEU A 441 6.93 -4.95 -0.71
N PHE A 442 6.87 -5.70 0.40
CA PHE A 442 5.62 -6.10 1.04
C PHE A 442 4.85 -4.88 1.56
N PHE A 443 5.51 -3.94 2.25
CA PHE A 443 4.83 -2.73 2.73
C PHE A 443 4.51 -1.75 1.60
N ASP A 444 5.34 -1.64 0.56
CA ASP A 444 4.98 -0.90 -0.67
C ASP A 444 3.76 -1.53 -1.37
N LEU A 445 3.71 -2.87 -1.45
CA LEU A 445 2.55 -3.58 -1.98
C LEU A 445 1.31 -3.33 -1.10
N SER A 446 1.46 -3.28 0.22
CA SER A 446 0.37 -2.98 1.17
C SER A 446 -0.14 -1.55 1.04
N ALA A 447 0.72 -0.59 0.67
CA ALA A 447 0.34 0.81 0.47
C ALA A 447 -0.72 0.99 -0.63
N CYS A 448 -1.39 2.14 -0.66
CA CYS A 448 -2.31 2.45 -1.75
C CYS A 448 -1.56 2.48 -3.10
N VAL A 449 -2.25 2.10 -4.19
CA VAL A 449 -1.62 2.05 -5.52
C VAL A 449 -1.39 3.46 -6.04
N SER A 450 -0.17 3.71 -6.51
CA SER A 450 0.29 4.96 -7.12
C SER A 450 1.26 4.65 -8.25
N ASP A 451 1.51 5.64 -9.12
CA ASP A 451 2.64 5.59 -10.04
C ASP A 451 3.95 5.53 -9.25
N ASP A 452 4.81 4.56 -9.57
CA ASP A 452 6.13 4.41 -8.95
C ASP A 452 7.10 5.54 -9.35
N LYS A 453 6.80 6.25 -10.44
CA LYS A 453 7.58 7.40 -10.94
C LYS A 453 7.25 8.70 -10.20
N VAL A 454 6.25 8.70 -9.32
CA VAL A 454 5.82 9.88 -8.55
C VAL A 454 6.16 9.68 -7.07
N GLU A 455 6.75 10.71 -6.46
CA GLU A 455 7.03 10.68 -5.03
C GLU A 455 5.72 10.78 -4.23
N PRO A 456 5.47 9.86 -3.28
CA PRO A 456 4.30 9.92 -2.41
C PRO A 456 4.21 11.26 -1.67
N GLN A 457 3.00 11.79 -1.57
CA GLN A 457 2.75 13.04 -0.86
C GLN A 457 1.90 12.77 0.38
N PRO A 458 2.15 13.45 1.51
CA PRO A 458 1.27 13.33 2.67
C PRO A 458 -0.14 13.83 2.30
N PRO A 459 -1.19 13.19 2.83
CA PRO A 459 -2.57 13.66 2.62
C PRO A 459 -2.77 15.02 3.28
N LYS A 460 -3.66 15.84 2.72
CA LYS A 460 -3.94 17.20 3.18
C LYS A 460 -5.35 17.33 3.71
#